data_AF-A0A6J3HFB5-F1
#
_entry.id   AF-A0A6J3HFB5-F1
#
_cell.length_a   1.000
_cell.length_b   1.000
_cell.length_c   1.000
_cell.angle_alpha   90.00
_cell.angle_beta   90.00
_cell.angle_gamma   90.00
#
_symmetry.space_group_name_H-M   'P 1'
#
loop_
_entity.id
_entity.type
_entity.pdbx_description
1 polymer ?
#
loop_
_entity_poly.entity_id
_entity_poly.type
_entity_poly.pdbx_seq_one_letter_code
_entity_poly.pdbx_strand_id
1 'polypeptide(L)'
;MVPLSVCRRQMLSPYCDTLRSNPLQLTCRQDQRAVAVCNLQKFPKPLPQEYQYFDELTGIPAEDLPYYGGSVEIADYCPFSQEFSWHLSGEYQRNSDCRILENQPEIFKNYGAEKYGPHSVCLIQKSAFVMEKCERKLSYPDWGSGCYQVSSYVCY
;
A
#
# COMPACT_ATOMS: atom_id res chain seq x y z
N MET A 1 -18.16 7.16 29.88
CA MET A 1 -16.69 7.03 29.78
C MET A 1 -16.36 5.56 29.93
N VAL A 2 -16.31 4.82 28.82
CA VAL A 2 -15.96 3.38 28.83
C VAL A 2 -14.47 3.29 28.54
N PRO A 3 -13.65 2.73 29.44
CA PRO A 3 -12.24 2.57 29.20
C PRO A 3 -12.07 1.44 28.17
N LEU A 4 -11.54 1.77 26.99
CA LEU A 4 -11.15 0.79 25.98
C LEU A 4 -9.88 0.06 26.44
N SER A 5 -10.07 -0.88 27.36
CA SER A 5 -9.08 -1.88 27.70
C SER A 5 -8.82 -2.78 26.48
N VAL A 6 -7.71 -2.50 25.79
CA VAL A 6 -6.84 -3.45 25.05
C VAL A 6 -7.61 -4.47 24.19
N CYS A 7 -8.30 -4.01 23.14
CA CYS A 7 -8.30 -4.80 21.92
C CYS A 7 -6.84 -4.80 21.42
N ARG A 8 -6.25 -5.98 21.17
CA ARG A 8 -5.06 -6.07 20.32
C ARG A 8 -5.28 -5.13 19.14
N ARG A 9 -4.36 -4.20 18.87
CA ARG A 9 -4.41 -3.24 17.76
C ARG A 9 -4.58 -3.95 16.42
N GLN A 10 -5.78 -4.45 16.14
CA GLN A 10 -6.21 -4.79 14.81
C GLN A 10 -6.58 -3.46 14.21
N MET A 11 -5.68 -2.96 13.38
CA MET A 11 -5.94 -1.81 12.56
C MET A 11 -7.24 -2.07 11.80
N LEU A 12 -8.26 -1.27 12.07
CA LEU A 12 -9.57 -1.44 11.46
C LEU A 12 -9.44 -1.07 9.99
N SER A 13 -9.59 -2.04 9.09
CA SER A 13 -9.75 -1.75 7.68
C SER A 13 -10.93 -0.77 7.52
N PRO A 14 -10.78 0.33 6.77
CA PRO A 14 -9.77 0.58 5.72
C PRO A 14 -8.51 1.36 6.17
N TYR A 15 -8.38 1.67 7.45
CA TYR A 15 -7.37 2.63 7.92
C TYR A 15 -5.95 2.06 7.97
N CYS A 16 -4.96 2.94 7.89
CA CYS A 16 -3.54 2.57 7.94
C CYS A 16 -2.66 3.56 8.72
N ASP A 17 -1.56 3.08 9.29
CA ASP A 17 -0.63 3.86 10.13
C ASP A 17 0.82 3.86 9.59
N THR A 18 1.03 3.26 8.41
CA THR A 18 2.37 3.10 7.84
C THR A 18 2.78 4.34 7.06
N LEU A 19 3.93 4.91 7.39
CA LEU A 19 4.48 6.04 6.63
C LEU A 19 5.00 5.58 5.27
N ARG A 20 4.82 6.44 4.28
CA ARG A 20 5.42 6.23 2.96
C ARG A 20 6.96 6.25 3.06
N SER A 21 7.59 5.14 2.71
CA SER A 21 9.05 4.96 2.72
C SER A 21 9.62 4.86 1.30
N ASN A 22 10.95 4.90 1.19
CA ASN A 22 11.68 4.49 -0.01
C ASN A 22 12.72 3.42 0.40
N PRO A 23 12.55 2.15 0.02
CA PRO A 23 11.51 1.62 -0.87
C PRO A 23 10.08 1.69 -0.32
N LEU A 24 9.09 1.66 -1.21
CA LEU A 24 7.68 1.61 -0.85
C LEU A 24 7.34 0.28 -0.18
N GLN A 25 6.66 0.36 0.96
CA GLN A 25 5.96 -0.77 1.55
C GLN A 25 4.59 -0.89 0.88
N LEU A 26 4.47 -1.87 -0.01
CA LEU A 26 3.26 -2.11 -0.78
C LEU A 26 2.26 -2.92 0.05
N THR A 27 0.99 -2.59 -0.11
CA THR A 27 -0.15 -3.31 0.46
C THR A 27 -1.24 -3.44 -0.60
N CYS A 28 -2.37 -4.06 -0.26
CA CYS A 28 -3.51 -4.12 -1.16
C CYS A 28 -4.58 -3.11 -0.77
N ARG A 29 -5.26 -2.56 -1.79
CA ARG A 29 -6.53 -1.87 -1.57
C ARG A 29 -7.53 -2.84 -0.93
N GLN A 30 -8.47 -2.30 -0.15
CA GLN A 30 -9.42 -3.10 0.63
C GLN A 30 -10.20 -4.13 -0.20
N ASP A 31 -10.57 -3.80 -1.44
CA ASP A 31 -11.29 -4.70 -2.35
C ASP A 31 -10.37 -5.62 -3.18
N GLN A 32 -9.06 -5.61 -2.88
CA GLN A 32 -8.01 -6.39 -3.54
C GLN A 32 -7.93 -6.13 -5.05
N ARG A 33 -8.43 -5.01 -5.56
CA ARG A 33 -8.36 -4.70 -6.99
C ARG A 33 -7.07 -4.04 -7.41
N ALA A 34 -6.35 -3.41 -6.48
CA ALA A 34 -5.16 -2.67 -6.79
C ALA A 34 -4.07 -2.89 -5.73
N VAL A 35 -2.82 -2.81 -6.17
CA VAL A 35 -1.68 -2.55 -5.29
C VAL A 35 -1.81 -1.13 -4.74
N ALA A 36 -1.48 -0.94 -3.49
CA ALA A 36 -1.75 0.28 -2.76
C ALA A 36 -0.59 0.62 -1.81
N VAL A 37 -0.62 1.85 -1.33
CA VAL A 37 0.23 2.34 -0.25
C VAL A 37 -0.65 3.05 0.77
N CYS A 38 -0.21 3.15 2.01
CA CYS A 38 -0.90 4.00 2.97
C CYS A 38 -0.72 5.47 2.54
N ASN A 39 -1.82 6.22 2.41
CA ASN A 39 -1.78 7.63 2.03
C ASN A 39 -1.52 8.58 3.20
N LEU A 40 -0.89 8.08 4.27
CA LEU A 40 -0.44 8.85 5.42
C LEU A 40 0.74 9.76 5.01
N GLN A 41 0.64 11.04 5.33
CA GLN A 41 1.67 12.03 5.03
C GLN A 41 1.82 13.06 6.15
N LYS A 42 2.95 13.79 6.13
CA LYS A 42 3.17 14.98 6.97
C LYS A 42 2.67 16.23 6.24
N PHE A 43 1.92 17.07 6.94
CA PHE A 43 1.46 18.37 6.48
C PHE A 43 2.42 19.48 6.94
N PRO A 44 2.49 20.62 6.21
CA PRO A 44 3.34 21.75 6.61
C PRO A 44 2.80 22.52 7.82
N LYS A 45 1.53 22.32 8.17
CA LYS A 45 0.84 22.92 9.32
C LYS A 45 0.14 21.80 10.10
N PRO A 46 -0.06 21.96 11.42
CA PRO A 46 -0.80 20.98 12.19
C PRO A 46 -2.25 20.90 11.68
N LEU A 47 -2.79 19.70 11.66
CA LEU A 47 -4.20 19.47 11.34
C LEU A 47 -5.10 20.03 12.46
N PRO A 48 -6.34 20.43 12.15
CA PRO A 48 -7.38 20.69 13.16
C PRO A 48 -7.51 19.54 14.15
N GLN A 49 -7.90 19.84 15.40
CA GLN A 49 -7.91 18.85 16.49
C GLN A 49 -8.82 17.65 16.19
N GLU A 50 -9.94 17.88 15.51
CA GLU A 50 -10.89 16.87 15.06
C GLU A 50 -10.31 15.87 14.05
N TYR A 51 -9.19 16.21 13.39
CA TYR A 51 -8.53 15.40 12.39
C TYR A 51 -7.17 14.82 12.85
N GLN A 52 -6.86 14.93 14.15
CA GLN A 52 -5.66 14.34 14.75
C GLN A 52 -5.98 12.97 15.34
N TYR A 53 -5.66 11.90 14.61
CA TYR A 53 -6.10 10.53 14.93
C TYR A 53 -5.07 9.66 15.66
N PHE A 54 -3.83 10.12 15.77
CA PHE A 54 -2.72 9.29 16.22
C PHE A 54 -2.27 9.65 17.62
N ASP A 55 -2.31 8.68 18.53
CA ASP A 55 -1.63 8.75 19.83
C ASP A 55 -0.14 8.36 19.72
N GLU A 56 0.19 7.57 18.70
CA GLU A 56 1.56 7.18 18.36
C GLU A 56 1.71 6.84 16.89
N LEU A 57 2.91 7.09 16.34
CA LEU A 57 3.36 6.63 15.03
C LEU A 57 4.82 6.17 15.16
N THR A 58 5.15 5.06 14.51
CA THR A 58 6.49 4.47 14.63
C THR A 58 7.56 5.43 14.11
N GLY A 59 8.51 5.79 14.96
CA GLY A 59 9.61 6.69 14.61
C GLY A 59 9.25 8.18 14.58
N ILE A 60 8.03 8.56 14.98
CA ILE A 60 7.58 9.95 15.04
C ILE A 60 7.39 10.37 16.51
N PRO A 61 7.99 11.49 16.94
CA PRO A 61 7.83 11.98 18.30
C PRO A 61 6.45 12.63 18.50
N ALA A 62 5.96 12.64 19.74
CA ALA A 62 4.57 13.00 20.07
C ALA A 62 4.20 14.43 19.64
N GLU A 63 5.15 15.37 19.74
CA GLU A 63 5.00 16.77 19.31
C GLU A 63 4.75 16.95 17.81
N ASP A 64 5.15 15.96 17.01
CA ASP A 64 5.03 15.98 15.56
C ASP A 64 3.73 15.30 15.08
N LEU A 65 3.07 14.49 15.92
CA LEU A 65 1.84 13.76 15.56
C LEU A 65 0.71 14.65 15.00
N PRO A 66 0.46 15.88 15.49
CA PRO A 66 -0.56 16.76 14.93
C PRO A 66 -0.37 17.11 13.45
N TYR A 67 0.82 16.89 12.90
CA TYR A 67 1.12 17.16 11.49
C TYR A 67 0.86 15.96 10.58
N TYR A 68 0.43 14.80 11.10
CA TYR A 68 0.25 13.59 10.31
C TYR A 68 -1.22 13.23 10.11
N GLY A 69 -1.58 12.91 8.87
CA GLY A 69 -2.91 12.44 8.49
C GLY A 69 -2.94 11.90 7.06
N GLY A 70 -4.08 11.37 6.64
CA GLY A 70 -4.34 10.94 5.28
C GLY A 70 -4.35 12.12 4.30
N SER A 71 -3.88 11.90 3.08
CA SER A 71 -3.75 12.94 2.05
C SER A 71 -5.07 13.43 1.44
N VAL A 72 -6.20 12.80 1.77
CA VAL A 72 -7.50 13.03 1.15
C VAL A 72 -8.44 13.76 2.12
N GLU A 73 -8.73 15.03 1.83
CA GLU A 73 -9.58 15.90 2.67
C GLU A 73 -11.02 15.39 2.81
N ILE A 74 -11.63 14.88 1.73
CA ILE A 74 -12.99 14.31 1.77
C ILE A 74 -13.11 13.03 2.60
N ALA A 75 -11.99 12.45 3.02
CA ALA A 75 -11.93 11.33 3.94
C ALA A 75 -11.61 11.81 5.36
N ASP A 76 -11.83 13.09 5.66
CA ASP A 76 -11.53 13.76 6.93
C ASP A 76 -10.08 13.54 7.38
N TYR A 77 -9.13 13.44 6.44
CA TYR A 77 -7.75 13.07 6.73
C TYR A 77 -7.56 11.71 7.42
N CYS A 78 -8.56 10.82 7.41
CA CYS A 78 -8.37 9.43 7.81
C CYS A 78 -7.47 8.72 6.78
N PRO A 79 -6.31 8.19 7.18
CA PRO A 79 -5.40 7.50 6.26
C PRO A 79 -5.91 6.11 5.91
N PHE A 80 -5.82 5.72 4.63
CA PHE A 80 -6.25 4.43 4.10
C PHE A 80 -5.30 3.92 3.00
N SER A 81 -5.41 2.63 2.68
CA SER A 81 -4.66 2.02 1.57
C SER A 81 -5.19 2.53 0.22
N GLN A 82 -4.43 3.43 -0.39
CA GLN A 82 -4.77 4.10 -1.64
C GLN A 82 -3.96 3.54 -2.80
N GLU A 83 -4.63 3.32 -3.93
CA GLU A 83 -3.97 3.01 -5.20
C GLU A 83 -3.09 4.17 -5.68
N PHE A 84 -2.07 3.87 -6.46
CA PHE A 84 -1.15 4.86 -7.01
C PHE A 84 -0.78 4.56 -8.46
N SER A 85 -0.04 5.49 -9.08
CA SER A 85 0.55 5.28 -10.40
C SER A 85 2.07 5.31 -10.31
N TRP A 86 2.73 4.46 -11.09
CA TRP A 86 4.18 4.51 -11.23
C TRP A 86 4.56 5.57 -12.26
N HIS A 87 5.51 6.42 -11.89
CA HIS A 87 6.12 7.40 -12.77
C HIS A 87 7.62 7.14 -12.84
N LEU A 88 8.20 7.21 -14.04
CA LEU A 88 9.64 7.10 -14.26
C LEU A 88 10.12 8.43 -14.83
N SER A 89 11.00 9.12 -14.10
CA SER A 89 11.48 10.46 -14.48
C SER A 89 10.34 11.47 -14.72
N GLY A 90 9.26 11.37 -13.95
CA GLY A 90 8.05 12.21 -14.09
C GLY A 90 6.99 11.66 -15.05
N GLU A 91 7.39 10.83 -16.01
CA GLU A 91 6.49 10.28 -17.02
C GLU A 91 5.66 9.12 -16.47
N TYR A 92 4.34 9.17 -16.69
CA TYR A 92 3.43 8.10 -16.33
C TYR A 92 3.83 6.79 -17.01
N GLN A 93 3.86 5.70 -16.25
CA GLN A 93 4.13 4.36 -16.75
C GLN A 93 2.87 3.52 -16.76
N ARG A 94 2.24 3.37 -15.58
CA ARG A 94 1.03 2.57 -15.39
C ARG A 94 0.37 2.90 -14.04
N ASN A 95 -0.90 2.56 -13.89
CA ASN A 95 -1.57 2.58 -12.59
C ASN A 95 -1.46 1.20 -11.91
N SER A 96 -1.98 1.09 -10.68
CA SER A 96 -1.85 -0.10 -9.82
C SER A 96 -3.05 -1.04 -9.81
N ASP A 97 -4.05 -0.80 -10.66
CA ASP A 97 -5.18 -1.71 -10.82
C ASP A 97 -4.70 -3.04 -11.44
N CYS A 98 -4.92 -4.13 -10.71
CA CYS A 98 -4.53 -5.47 -11.13
C CYS A 98 -5.32 -5.98 -12.34
N ARG A 99 -6.47 -5.37 -12.66
CA ARG A 99 -7.39 -5.85 -13.68
C ARG A 99 -7.17 -5.27 -15.07
N ILE A 100 -6.39 -4.20 -15.17
CA ILE A 100 -6.07 -3.52 -16.42
C ILE A 100 -4.89 -4.24 -17.08
N LEU A 101 -5.10 -4.77 -18.30
CA LEU A 101 -4.09 -5.55 -19.02
C LEU A 101 -2.86 -4.71 -19.38
N GLU A 102 -3.06 -3.43 -19.66
CA GLU A 102 -2.04 -2.45 -20.03
C GLU A 102 -1.03 -2.20 -18.91
N ASN A 103 -1.36 -2.56 -17.67
CA ASN A 103 -0.45 -2.44 -16.52
C ASN A 103 0.59 -3.58 -16.46
N GLN A 104 0.50 -4.60 -17.31
CA GLN A 104 1.40 -5.75 -17.29
C GLN A 104 2.89 -5.32 -17.40
N PRO A 105 3.74 -5.65 -16.40
CA PRO A 105 5.17 -5.37 -16.51
C PRO A 105 5.80 -6.07 -17.72
N GLU A 106 6.78 -5.41 -18.34
CA GLU A 106 7.68 -6.04 -19.32
C GLU A 106 8.30 -7.31 -18.73
N ILE A 107 8.44 -8.36 -19.55
CA ILE A 107 8.88 -9.70 -19.12
C ILE A 107 10.20 -9.64 -18.34
N PHE A 108 11.18 -8.86 -18.80
CA PHE A 108 12.50 -8.75 -18.17
C PHE A 108 12.52 -7.89 -16.90
N LYS A 109 11.43 -7.16 -16.62
CA LYS A 109 11.26 -6.34 -15.42
C LYS A 109 10.26 -6.96 -14.44
N ASN A 110 9.60 -8.07 -14.79
CA ASN A 110 8.57 -8.69 -13.95
C ASN A 110 9.16 -9.57 -12.82
N TYR A 111 9.95 -8.99 -11.91
CA TYR A 111 10.60 -9.75 -10.83
C TYR A 111 9.61 -10.37 -9.84
N GLY A 112 8.43 -9.75 -9.67
CA GLY A 112 7.36 -10.24 -8.79
C GLY A 112 6.47 -11.33 -9.38
N ALA A 113 6.77 -11.78 -10.62
CA ALA A 113 5.94 -12.70 -11.40
C ALA A 113 4.47 -12.25 -11.48
N GLU A 114 4.25 -10.95 -11.56
CA GLU A 114 2.92 -10.36 -11.58
C GLU A 114 2.20 -10.68 -12.89
N LYS A 115 0.89 -10.87 -12.78
CA LYS A 115 0.01 -11.03 -13.93
C LYS A 115 -1.21 -10.15 -13.77
N TYR A 116 -1.40 -9.25 -14.73
CA TYR A 116 -2.52 -8.32 -14.77
C TYR A 116 -3.61 -8.83 -15.71
N GLY A 117 -4.85 -8.45 -15.45
CA GLY A 117 -6.01 -8.78 -16.28
C GLY A 117 -7.29 -9.04 -15.48
N PRO A 118 -8.44 -9.27 -16.15
CA PRO A 118 -9.77 -9.24 -15.51
C PRO A 118 -9.97 -10.15 -14.28
N HIS A 119 -9.16 -11.21 -14.17
CA HIS A 119 -9.21 -12.19 -13.08
C HIS A 119 -8.06 -12.06 -12.08
N SER A 120 -7.32 -10.96 -12.14
CA SER A 120 -6.23 -10.69 -11.22
C SER A 120 -6.70 -9.90 -10.01
N VAL A 121 -6.10 -10.23 -8.87
CA VAL A 121 -6.30 -9.57 -7.58
C VAL A 121 -4.95 -9.24 -6.97
N CYS A 122 -4.94 -8.25 -6.09
CA CYS A 122 -3.79 -7.92 -5.26
C CYS A 122 -3.69 -8.94 -4.12
N LEU A 123 -2.50 -9.53 -3.96
CA LEU A 123 -2.18 -10.42 -2.85
C LEU A 123 -1.01 -9.87 -2.04
N ILE A 124 -1.09 -9.99 -0.72
CA ILE A 124 -0.01 -9.63 0.21
C ILE A 124 1.13 -10.65 0.11
N GLN A 125 2.35 -10.14 0.02
CA GLN A 125 3.58 -10.90 0.00
C GLN A 125 4.24 -10.83 1.38
N LYS A 126 4.59 -11.98 1.96
CA LYS A 126 5.29 -12.00 3.26
C LYS A 126 6.77 -11.63 3.17
N SER A 127 7.35 -11.71 1.98
CA SER A 127 8.76 -11.42 1.70
C SER A 127 8.91 -10.93 0.27
N ALA A 128 9.97 -10.18 0.01
CA ALA A 128 10.33 -9.77 -1.34
C ALA A 128 10.60 -10.98 -2.25
N PHE A 129 10.13 -10.91 -3.50
CA PHE A 129 10.52 -11.86 -4.54
C PHE A 129 11.97 -11.64 -4.94
N VAL A 130 12.70 -12.74 -5.14
CA VAL A 130 14.08 -12.72 -5.61
C VAL A 130 14.14 -13.45 -6.95
N MET A 131 14.55 -12.75 -7.99
CA MET A 131 14.91 -13.34 -9.26
C MET A 131 16.39 -13.69 -9.23
N GLU A 132 16.71 -14.97 -9.39
CA GLU A 132 18.09 -15.45 -9.46
C GLU A 132 18.42 -15.87 -10.90
N LYS A 133 19.48 -15.28 -11.47
CA LYS A 133 20.03 -15.68 -12.78
C LYS A 133 21.52 -15.94 -12.62
N CYS A 134 21.89 -17.21 -12.55
CA CYS A 134 23.23 -17.66 -12.17
C CYS A 134 23.63 -17.03 -10.82
N GLU A 135 24.74 -16.29 -10.78
CA GLU A 135 25.24 -15.63 -9.56
C GLU A 135 24.59 -14.27 -9.26
N ARG A 136 23.70 -13.77 -10.14
CA ARG A 136 23.02 -12.48 -9.96
C ARG A 136 21.67 -12.66 -9.29
N LYS A 137 21.48 -11.99 -8.15
CA LYS A 137 20.19 -11.88 -7.46
C LYS A 137 19.63 -10.47 -7.64
N LEU A 138 18.41 -10.36 -8.16
CA LEU A 138 17.69 -9.11 -8.32
C LEU A 138 16.39 -9.20 -7.51
N SER A 139 16.04 -8.14 -6.80
CA SER A 139 14.75 -8.01 -6.11
C SER A 139 14.17 -6.63 -6.41
N TYR A 140 12.84 -6.54 -6.44
CA TYR A 140 12.19 -5.23 -6.48
C TYR A 140 12.44 -4.54 -5.14
N PRO A 141 12.92 -3.28 -5.14
CA PRO A 141 13.06 -2.51 -3.91
C PRO A 141 11.68 -2.32 -3.26
N ASP A 142 10.65 -2.00 -4.04
CA ASP A 142 9.26 -1.88 -3.59
C ASP A 142 8.59 -3.26 -3.55
N TRP A 143 8.13 -3.71 -2.37
CA TRP A 143 7.50 -5.01 -2.19
C TRP A 143 6.48 -5.00 -1.05
N GLY A 144 5.73 -6.10 -0.92
CA GLY A 144 4.72 -6.28 0.15
C GLY A 144 3.37 -6.72 -0.40
N SER A 145 3.13 -6.47 -1.69
CA SER A 145 1.98 -6.99 -2.43
C SER A 145 2.23 -6.97 -3.93
N GLY A 146 1.46 -7.76 -4.69
CA GLY A 146 1.51 -7.75 -6.15
C GLY A 146 0.22 -8.30 -6.78
N CYS A 147 0.10 -8.16 -8.10
CA CYS A 147 -1.08 -8.59 -8.84
C CYS A 147 -0.93 -10.01 -9.39
N TYR A 148 -1.89 -10.89 -9.07
CA TYR A 148 -1.85 -12.30 -9.47
C TYR A 148 -3.21 -12.77 -9.96
N GLN A 149 -3.19 -13.55 -11.06
CA GLN A 149 -4.39 -14.20 -11.58
C GLN A 149 -4.88 -15.27 -10.60
N VAL A 150 -6.15 -15.19 -10.21
CA VAL A 150 -6.79 -16.20 -9.36
C VAL A 150 -7.82 -16.98 -10.16
N SER A 151 -7.94 -18.27 -9.86
CA SER A 151 -9.00 -19.13 -10.37
C SER A 151 -9.88 -19.51 -9.19
N SER A 152 -11.17 -19.19 -9.27
CA SER A 152 -12.15 -19.66 -8.29
C SER A 152 -12.74 -20.97 -8.79
N TYR A 153 -12.50 -22.04 -8.04
CA TYR A 153 -13.21 -23.29 -8.22
C TYR A 153 -14.26 -23.39 -7.12
N VAL A 154 -15.51 -23.66 -7.50
CA VAL A 154 -16.54 -24.04 -6.53
C VAL A 154 -16.32 -25.51 -6.24
N CYS A 155 -15.86 -25.84 -5.04
CA CYS A 155 -15.81 -27.22 -4.58
C CYS A 155 -17.24 -27.68 -4.29
N TYR A 156 -17.71 -28.69 -5.03
CA TYR A 156 -18.97 -29.40 -4.77
C TYR A 156 -18.72 -30.64 -3.93
#